data_AF-A0A7Y2CIE6-F1
#
_entry.id   AF-A0A7Y2CIE6-F1
#
_cell.length_a   1.000
_cell.length_b   1.000
_cell.length_c   1.000
_cell.angle_alpha   90.00
_cell.angle_beta   90.00
_cell.angle_gamma   90.00
#
_symmetry.space_group_name_H-M   'P 1'
#
loop_
_entity.id
_entity.type
_entity.pdbx_description
1 polymer ?
#
loop_
_entity_poly.entity_id
_entity_poly.type
_entity_poly.pdbx_seq_one_letter_code
_entity_poly.pdbx_strand_id
1 'polypeptide(L)' 'MNNVINLNRFRKKNSRAEKEKQAEENRAKFGRTKAEMAHEEAAAEHRDAHLDQHKIDDNE' A
#
# COMPACT_ATOMS: atom_id res chain seq x y z
N MET A 1 28.04 19.22 -31.76
CA MET A 1 27.03 18.19 -31.38
C MET A 1 26.28 18.73 -30.17
N ASN A 2 25.07 19.26 -30.36
CA ASN A 2 24.28 19.75 -29.23
C ASN A 2 23.55 18.58 -28.57
N ASN A 3 23.96 18.24 -27.35
CA ASN A 3 23.26 17.28 -26.51
C ASN A 3 21.95 17.91 -26.03
N VAL A 4 20.85 17.69 -26.75
CA VAL A 4 19.52 18.11 -26.31
C VAL A 4 19.10 17.21 -25.16
N ILE A 5 19.24 17.70 -23.92
CA ILE A 5 18.85 16.97 -22.72
C ILE A 5 17.34 17.16 -22.52
N ASN A 6 16.60 16.05 -22.50
CA ASN A 6 15.17 16.08 -22.24
C ASN A 6 14.90 16.26 -20.73
N LEU A 7 14.59 17.49 -20.32
CA LEU A 7 14.27 17.83 -18.93
C LEU A 7 13.05 17.08 -18.38
N ASN A 8 12.07 16.73 -19.22
CA ASN A 8 10.89 15.98 -18.77
C ASN A 8 11.26 14.57 -18.31
N ARG A 9 12.18 13.89 -19.02
CA ARG A 9 12.69 12.58 -18.60
C ARG A 9 13.45 12.68 -17.28
N PHE A 10 14.26 13.72 -17.11
CA PHE A 10 15.00 13.97 -15.87
C PHE A 10 14.05 14.20 -14.69
N ARG A 11 13.05 15.08 -14.83
CA ARG A 11 12.03 15.32 -13.80
C ARG A 11 11.27 14.05 -13.44
N LYS A 12 10.87 13.24 -14.43
CA LYS A 12 10.22 11.95 -14.19
C LYS A 12 11.12 10.98 -13.43
N LYS A 13 12.41 10.91 -13.76
CA LYS A 13 13.38 10.07 -13.04
C LYS A 13 13.51 10.52 -11.58
N ASN A 14 13.64 11.83 -11.34
CA ASN A 14 13.74 12.36 -9.98
C ASN A 14 12.48 12.05 -9.15
N SER A 15 11.29 12.30 -9.71
CA SER A 15 10.02 12.00 -9.03
C SER A 15 9.87 10.50 -8.72
N ARG A 16 10.34 9.61 -9.60
CA ARG A 16 10.33 8.16 -9.33
C ARG A 16 11.28 7.80 -8.17
N ALA A 17 12.49 8.37 -8.15
CA ALA A 17 13.45 8.13 -7.09
C ALA A 17 12.96 8.67 -5.72
N GLU A 18 12.30 9.83 -5.69
CA GLU A 18 11.68 10.37 -4.47
C GLU A 18 10.57 9.46 -3.94
N LYS A 19 9.71 8.95 -4.83
CA LYS A 19 8.66 7.98 -4.45
C LYS A 19 9.24 6.68 -3.90
N GLU A 20 10.34 6.20 -4.46
CA GLU A 20 11.02 4.98 -4.01
C GLU A 20 11.62 5.18 -2.62
N LYS A 21 12.29 6.30 -2.36
CA LYS A 21 12.78 6.67 -1.01
C LYS A 21 11.66 6.75 0.01
N GLN A 22 10.54 7.40 -0.34
CA GLN A 22 9.37 7.45 0.55
C GLN A 22 8.80 6.05 0.82
N ALA A 23 8.79 5.16 -0.19
CA ALA A 23 8.36 3.78 0.00
C ALA A 23 9.30 3.00 0.93
N GLU A 24 10.61 3.18 0.81
CA GLU A 24 11.60 2.60 1.73
C GLU A 24 11.44 3.13 3.16
N GLU A 25 11.28 4.45 3.32
CA GLU A 25 11.00 5.06 4.63
C GLU A 25 9.72 4.52 5.25
N ASN A 26 8.66 4.35 4.45
CA ASN A 26 7.40 3.79 4.94
C ASN A 26 7.54 2.31 5.32
N ARG A 27 8.30 1.52 4.56
CA ARG A 27 8.65 0.13 4.93
C ARG A 27 9.40 0.09 6.25
N ALA A 28 10.37 1.00 6.46
CA ALA A 28 11.14 1.06 7.70
C ALA A 28 10.32 1.56 8.89
N LYS A 29 9.48 2.59 8.69
CA LYS A 29 8.69 3.23 9.75
C LYS A 29 7.51 2.37 10.19
N PHE A 30 6.79 1.78 9.25
CA PHE A 30 5.54 1.06 9.54
C PHE A 30 5.71 -0.45 9.53
N GLY A 31 6.82 -0.98 9.01
CA GLY A 31 7.12 -2.41 8.97
C GLY A 31 6.22 -3.23 8.04
N ARG A 32 5.19 -2.61 7.45
CA ARG A 32 4.20 -3.23 6.57
C ARG A 32 4.08 -2.45 5.27
N THR A 33 4.02 -3.18 4.17
CA THR A 33 3.75 -2.67 2.83
C THR A 33 2.23 -2.51 2.62
N LYS A 34 1.84 -1.73 1.61
CA LYS A 34 0.43 -1.60 1.22
C LYS A 34 -0.22 -2.95 0.87
N ALA A 35 0.55 -3.87 0.28
CA ALA A 35 0.04 -5.19 -0.09
C ALA A 35 -0.26 -6.04 1.16
N GLU A 36 0.63 -6.00 2.16
CA GLU A 36 0.42 -6.69 3.43
C GLU A 36 -0.77 -6.10 4.21
N MET A 37 -0.90 -4.77 4.22
CA MET A 37 -2.05 -4.10 4.84
C MET A 37 -3.37 -4.51 4.19
N ALA A 38 -3.45 -4.52 2.86
CA ALA A 38 -4.64 -4.95 2.14
C ALA A 38 -4.98 -6.43 2.38
N HIS A 39 -3.96 -7.29 2.49
CA HIS A 39 -4.15 -8.70 2.81
C HIS A 39 -4.67 -8.90 4.24
N GLU A 40 -4.11 -8.16 5.21
CA GLU A 40 -4.61 -8.19 6.59
C GLU A 40 -6.04 -7.67 6.71
N GLU A 41 -6.38 -6.59 5.99
CA GLU A 41 -7.73 -6.03 5.97
C GLU A 41 -8.73 -7.04 5.40
N ALA A 42 -8.43 -7.66 4.25
CA ALA A 42 -9.27 -8.70 3.68
C ALA A 42 -9.41 -9.93 4.59
N ALA A 43 -8.33 -10.32 5.30
CA ALA A 43 -8.37 -11.41 6.26
C ALA A 43 -9.21 -11.07 7.51
N ALA A 44 -9.17 -9.81 7.95
CA ALA A 44 -9.99 -9.31 9.05
C ALA A 44 -11.47 -9.29 8.64
N GLU A 45 -11.80 -8.74 7.47
CA GLU A 45 -13.16 -8.75 6.92
C GLU A 45 -13.73 -10.16 6.80
N HIS A 46 -12.94 -11.12 6.29
CA HIS A 46 -13.38 -12.51 6.19
C HIS A 46 -13.64 -13.12 7.57
N ARG A 47 -12.79 -12.84 8.56
CA ARG A 47 -12.99 -13.31 9.94
C ARG A 47 -14.26 -12.72 10.54
N ASP A 48 -14.48 -11.43 10.35
CA ASP A 48 -15.65 -10.74 10.88
C ASP A 48 -16.93 -11.26 10.22
N ALA A 49 -16.94 -11.43 8.89
CA ALA A 49 -18.05 -12.03 8.17
C ALA A 49 -18.33 -13.47 8.59
N HIS A 50 -17.29 -14.28 8.83
CA HIS A 50 -17.45 -15.64 9.35
C HIS A 50 -18.06 -15.63 10.75
N LEU A 51 -17.60 -14.76 11.64
CA LEU A 51 -18.17 -14.63 12.98
C LEU A 51 -19.61 -14.13 12.96
N ASP A 52 -19.92 -13.18 12.09
CA ASP A 52 -21.26 -12.64 11.91
C ASP A 52 -22.24 -13.71 11.39
N GLN A 53 -21.81 -14.56 10.46
CA GLN A 53 -22.61 -15.69 9.98
C GLN A 53 -22.97 -16.70 11.10
N HIS A 54 -22.09 -16.87 12.09
CA HIS A 54 -22.31 -17.78 13.21
C HIS A 54 -22.89 -17.09 14.45
N LYS A 55 -23.19 -15.79 14.37
CA LYS A 55 -23.96 -15.14 15.43
C LYS A 55 -25.38 -15.70 15.40
N ILE A 56 -25.76 -16.31 16.51
CA ILE A 56 -27.15 -16.52 16.87
C ILE A 56 -27.53 -15.23 17.60
N ASP A 57 -28.33 -14.38 16.97
CA ASP A 57 -28.97 -13.29 17.69
C ASP A 57 -29.94 -13.93 18.69
N ASP A 58 -29.56 -14.00 19.96
CA ASP A 58 -30.43 -14.34 21.10
C ASP A 58 -31.44 -13.20 21.34
N ASN A 59 -32.27 -12.93 20.32
CA ASN A 59 -33.50 -12.16 20.46
C ASN A 59 -34.68 -13.15 20.36
N GLU A 60 -34.83 -13.95 21.42
CA GLU A 60 -36.12 -14.54 21.82
C GLU A 60 -36.28 -14.40 23.34
#